data_AF-A0A522E0U4-F1
#
_entry.id   AF-A0A522E0U4-F1
#
_cell.length_a   1.000
_cell.length_b   1.000
_cell.length_c   1.000
_cell.angle_alpha   90.00
_cell.angle_beta   90.00
_cell.angle_gamma   90.00
#
_symmetry.space_group_name_H-M   'P 1'
#
loop_
_entity.id
_entity.type
_entity.pdbx_description
1 polymer ?
#
loop_
_entity_poly.entity_id
_entity_poly.type
_entity_poly.pdbx_seq_one_letter_code
_entity_poly.pdbx_strand_id
1 'polypeptide(L)'
;MPVKNIFLSKRVGWIIFTILIFVDAFIDTIRGAEGNPLWIPLVNLIGINYVPMLVPLVLPLYYFALKLFSRVVTRVDKVPHAEEILLTSLVVIYFVFDLWLVASGFFGFRLIRNFYQTIPVLIVAGLAYALMAEHLVKKN
;
A
#
# COMPACT_ATOMS: atom_id res chain seq x y z
N MET A 1 14.22 -25.10 -4.72
CA MET A 1 14.80 -24.21 -3.68
C MET A 1 13.75 -24.04 -2.61
N PRO A 2 14.05 -24.23 -1.31
CA PRO A 2 13.06 -24.00 -0.26
C PRO A 2 12.64 -22.54 -0.34
N VAL A 3 11.34 -22.29 -0.48
CA VAL A 3 10.78 -20.96 -0.70
C VAL A 3 10.76 -20.20 0.63
N LYS A 4 11.95 -19.85 1.12
CA LYS A 4 12.13 -19.05 2.32
C LYS A 4 11.91 -17.58 1.93
N ASN A 5 10.95 -16.93 2.57
CA ASN A 5 10.63 -15.49 2.48
C ASN A 5 9.83 -15.05 1.23
N ILE A 6 8.72 -15.75 0.91
CA ILE A 6 7.77 -15.28 -0.13
C ILE A 6 7.14 -13.93 0.26
N PHE A 7 6.83 -13.77 1.55
CA PHE A 7 6.16 -12.62 2.12
C PHE A 7 6.91 -12.10 3.35
N LEU A 8 6.70 -10.82 3.67
CA LEU A 8 7.27 -10.21 4.85
C LEU A 8 6.61 -10.76 6.12
N SER A 9 7.38 -10.92 7.19
CA SER A 9 6.80 -11.17 8.51
C SER A 9 5.90 -10.00 8.90
N LYS A 10 4.82 -10.25 9.67
CA LYS A 10 3.88 -9.20 10.09
C LYS A 10 4.58 -7.97 10.67
N ARG A 11 5.56 -8.17 11.56
CA ARG A 11 6.31 -7.07 12.18
C ARG A 11 7.06 -6.23 11.14
N VAL A 12 7.83 -6.88 10.27
CA VAL A 12 8.62 -6.18 9.25
C VAL A 12 7.71 -5.49 8.23
N GLY A 13 6.64 -6.17 7.79
CA GLY A 13 5.65 -5.61 6.88
C GLY A 13 5.02 -4.33 7.43
N TRP A 14 4.61 -4.32 8.70
CA TRP A 14 4.01 -3.13 9.33
C TRP A 14 5.01 -1.99 9.50
N ILE A 15 6.27 -2.28 9.83
CA ILE A 15 7.33 -1.26 9.93
C ILE A 15 7.54 -0.60 8.56
N ILE A 16 7.76 -1.40 7.51
CA ILE A 16 7.99 -0.89 6.15
C ILE A 16 6.75 -0.13 5.66
N PHE A 17 5.56 -0.71 5.84
CA PHE A 17 4.30 -0.08 5.44
C PHE A 17 4.07 1.27 6.12
N THR A 18 4.38 1.37 7.41
CA THR A 18 4.30 2.64 8.15
C THR A 18 5.23 3.68 7.55
N ILE A 19 6.48 3.31 7.26
CA ILE A 19 7.46 4.21 6.63
C ILE A 19 6.94 4.69 5.27
N LEU A 20 6.40 3.80 4.44
CA LEU A 20 5.86 4.15 3.12
C LEU A 20 4.69 5.13 3.24
N ILE A 21 3.73 4.91 4.15
CA ILE A 21 2.62 5.87 4.36
C ILE A 21 3.14 7.24 4.82
N PHE A 22 4.18 7.28 5.66
CA PHE A 22 4.81 8.54 6.05
C PHE A 22 5.49 9.23 4.88
N VAL A 23 6.19 8.49 4.02
CA VAL A 23 6.84 9.01 2.82
C VAL A 23 5.79 9.58 1.86
N ASP A 24 4.72 8.84 1.58
CA ASP A 24 3.57 9.29 0.78
C ASP A 24 3.01 10.63 1.30
N ALA A 25 2.62 10.67 2.58
CA ALA A 25 2.06 11.86 3.21
C ALA A 25 3.03 13.07 3.18
N PHE A 26 4.33 12.81 3.29
CA PHE A 26 5.36 13.84 3.23
C PHE A 26 5.56 14.38 1.81
N ILE A 27 5.61 13.49 0.81
CA ILE A 27 5.71 13.87 -0.60
C ILE A 27 4.49 14.68 -1.03
N ASP A 28 3.29 14.29 -0.64
CA ASP A 28 2.06 15.05 -0.95
C ASP A 28 2.10 16.47 -0.37
N THR A 29 2.61 16.61 0.86
CA THR A 29 2.80 17.92 1.49
C THR A 29 3.78 18.80 0.71
N ILE A 30 4.93 18.25 0.30
CA ILE A 30 5.95 18.99 -0.46
C ILE A 30 5.43 19.41 -1.84
N ARG A 31 4.63 18.55 -2.48
CA ARG A 31 4.08 18.84 -3.82
C ARG A 31 2.97 19.90 -3.80
N GLY A 32 2.59 20.42 -2.63
CA GLY A 32 1.41 21.27 -2.46
C GLY A 32 0.13 20.56 -2.92
N ALA A 33 0.18 19.23 -2.97
CA ALA A 33 -0.86 18.40 -3.52
C ALA A 33 -1.82 18.03 -2.39
N GLU A 34 -2.70 18.97 -2.06
CA GLU A 34 -4.04 18.67 -1.52
C GLU A 34 -4.90 17.90 -2.56
N GLY A 35 -4.28 17.22 -3.54
CA GLY A 35 -4.90 16.60 -4.71
C GLY A 35 -4.96 15.08 -4.66
N ASN A 36 -4.38 14.44 -3.63
CA ASN A 36 -4.52 13.00 -3.45
C ASN A 36 -5.94 12.68 -2.92
N PRO A 37 -6.77 11.96 -3.68
CA PRO A 37 -8.15 11.70 -3.31
C PRO A 37 -8.30 10.88 -2.02
N LEU A 38 -7.22 10.25 -1.55
CA LEU A 38 -7.22 9.52 -0.28
C LEU A 38 -7.13 10.45 0.94
N TRP A 39 -6.43 11.57 0.84
CA TRP A 39 -6.21 12.50 1.95
C TRP A 39 -7.26 13.62 2.01
N ILE A 40 -7.80 14.05 0.87
CA ILE A 40 -8.80 15.13 0.78
C ILE A 40 -9.97 14.95 1.75
N PRO A 41 -10.65 13.78 1.83
CA PRO A 41 -11.79 13.62 2.73
C PRO A 41 -11.39 13.77 4.21
N LEU A 42 -10.19 13.33 4.58
CA LEU A 42 -9.69 13.39 5.96
C LEU A 42 -9.27 14.81 6.34
N VAL A 43 -8.57 15.51 5.45
CA VAL A 43 -8.19 16.92 5.64
C VAL A 43 -9.44 17.79 5.80
N ASN A 44 -10.45 17.60 4.95
CA ASN A 44 -11.72 18.35 5.04
C ASN A 44 -12.52 18.06 6.31
N LEU A 45 -12.43 16.83 6.85
CA LEU A 45 -13.18 16.43 8.04
C LEU A 45 -12.51 16.89 9.34
N ILE A 46 -11.17 16.90 9.38
CA ILE A 46 -10.38 17.16 10.59
C ILE A 46 -9.85 18.61 10.64
N GLY A 47 -9.74 19.28 9.48
CA GLY A 47 -9.24 20.66 9.38
C GLY A 47 -7.72 20.80 9.56
N ILE A 48 -6.98 19.69 9.55
CA ILE A 48 -5.52 19.67 9.64
C ILE A 48 -4.94 19.53 8.22
N ASN A 49 -4.30 20.60 7.75
CA ASN A 49 -3.70 20.65 6.41
C ASN A 49 -2.33 19.94 6.32
N TYR A 50 -1.76 19.52 7.45
CA TYR A 50 -0.50 18.78 7.48
C TYR A 50 -0.75 17.27 7.47
N VAL A 51 -0.76 16.70 6.27
CA VAL A 51 -1.10 15.28 5.99
C VAL A 51 -0.30 14.27 6.82
N PRO A 52 1.01 14.43 7.10
CA PRO A 52 1.77 13.47 7.91
C PRO A 52 1.26 13.29 9.34
N MET A 53 0.58 14.30 9.91
CA MET A 53 -0.05 14.16 11.24
C MET A 53 -1.28 13.25 11.23
N LEU A 54 -1.87 12.98 10.06
CA LEU A 54 -3.02 12.10 9.92
C LEU A 54 -2.62 10.62 9.79
N VAL A 55 -1.35 10.32 9.55
CA VAL A 55 -0.83 8.95 9.39
C VAL A 55 -1.17 8.03 10.59
N PRO A 56 -1.00 8.46 11.87
CA PRO A 56 -1.39 7.64 13.02
C PRO A 56 -2.88 7.29 13.08
N LEU A 57 -3.76 8.08 12.43
CA LEU A 57 -5.20 7.84 12.37
C LEU A 57 -5.57 6.89 11.22
N VAL A 58 -4.81 6.92 10.12
CA VAL A 58 -5.01 6.06 8.95
C VAL A 58 -4.46 4.64 9.16
N LEU A 59 -3.36 4.48 9.89
CA LEU A 59 -2.78 3.16 10.19
C LEU A 59 -3.75 2.17 10.85
N PRO A 60 -4.56 2.58 11.85
CA PRO A 60 -5.63 1.74 12.39
C PRO A 60 -6.64 1.27 11.35
N LEU A 61 -7.04 2.13 10.40
CA LEU A 61 -7.98 1.75 9.33
C LEU A 61 -7.40 0.63 8.47
N TYR A 62 -6.13 0.76 8.09
CA TYR A 62 -5.41 -0.32 7.39
C TYR A 62 -5.33 -1.59 8.23
N TYR A 63 -5.02 -1.48 9.53
CA TYR A 63 -4.93 -2.63 10.41
C TYR A 63 -6.25 -3.41 10.45
N PHE A 64 -7.38 -2.72 10.66
CA PHE A 64 -8.69 -3.36 10.71
C PHE A 64 -9.10 -3.95 9.35
N ALA A 65 -8.91 -3.20 8.26
CA ALA A 65 -9.21 -3.69 6.92
C ALA A 65 -8.41 -4.97 6.63
N LEU A 66 -7.11 -4.96 6.88
CA LEU A 66 -6.22 -6.10 6.62
C LEU A 66 -6.59 -7.32 7.46
N LYS A 67 -6.96 -7.11 8.73
CA LYS A 67 -7.47 -8.18 9.62
C LYS A 67 -8.81 -8.75 9.16
N LEU A 68 -9.70 -7.91 8.64
CA LEU A 68 -11.01 -8.34 8.13
C LEU A 68 -10.84 -9.14 6.83
N PHE A 69 -10.11 -8.59 5.86
CA PHE A 69 -9.89 -9.24 4.57
C PHE A 69 -9.08 -10.53 4.70
N SER A 70 -8.02 -10.56 5.50
CA SER A 70 -7.27 -11.80 5.75
C SER A 70 -8.16 -12.90 6.33
N ARG A 71 -9.09 -12.59 7.23
CA ARG A 71 -10.06 -13.57 7.74
C ARG A 71 -10.97 -14.11 6.64
N VAL A 72 -11.45 -13.23 5.75
CA VAL A 72 -12.29 -13.64 4.61
C VAL A 72 -11.49 -14.57 3.69
N VAL A 73 -10.31 -14.15 3.24
CA VAL A 73 -9.44 -14.93 2.35
C VAL A 73 -9.02 -16.27 2.98
N THR A 74 -8.68 -16.28 4.27
CA THR A 74 -8.34 -17.52 4.99
C THR A 74 -9.54 -18.48 5.04
N ARG A 75 -10.77 -17.97 5.18
CA ARG A 75 -11.99 -18.80 5.27
C ARG A 75 -12.49 -19.28 3.92
N VAL A 76 -12.49 -18.41 2.91
CA VAL A 76 -13.06 -18.68 1.58
C VAL A 76 -12.06 -19.40 0.71
N ASP A 77 -10.86 -18.83 0.56
CA ASP A 77 -9.84 -19.29 -0.39
C ASP A 77 -8.84 -20.27 0.23
N LYS A 78 -8.95 -20.50 1.55
CA LYS A 78 -8.11 -21.42 2.35
C LYS A 78 -6.62 -21.13 2.20
N VAL A 79 -6.25 -19.85 2.04
CA VAL A 79 -4.86 -19.42 1.90
C VAL A 79 -4.24 -19.28 3.30
N PRO A 80 -3.21 -20.08 3.64
CA PRO A 80 -2.48 -19.86 4.89
C PRO A 80 -1.63 -18.58 4.78
N HIS A 81 -1.39 -17.90 5.90
CA HIS A 81 -0.64 -16.64 5.93
C HIS A 81 -1.25 -15.50 5.09
N ALA A 82 -2.58 -15.50 4.89
CA ALA A 82 -3.27 -14.48 4.10
C ALA A 82 -3.00 -13.04 4.60
N GLU A 83 -2.82 -12.85 5.91
CA GLU A 83 -2.50 -11.54 6.50
C GLU A 83 -1.15 -11.02 6.00
N GLU A 84 -0.11 -11.86 6.04
CA GLU A 84 1.24 -11.52 5.58
C GLU A 84 1.28 -11.27 4.07
N ILE A 85 0.55 -12.06 3.28
CA ILE A 85 0.46 -11.89 1.82
C ILE A 85 -0.22 -10.55 1.49
N LEU A 86 -1.34 -10.24 2.12
CA LEU A 86 -2.05 -8.97 1.93
C LEU A 86 -1.20 -7.78 2.37
N LEU A 87 -0.52 -7.88 3.51
CA LEU A 87 0.37 -6.83 4.01
C LEU A 87 1.54 -6.58 3.05
N THR A 88 2.16 -7.65 2.56
CA THR A 88 3.27 -7.50 1.60
C THR A 88 2.77 -6.96 0.27
N SER A 89 1.56 -7.33 -0.17
CA SER A 89 0.93 -6.76 -1.37
C SER A 89 0.72 -5.25 -1.22
N LEU A 90 0.23 -4.79 -0.06
CA LEU A 90 0.11 -3.35 0.23
C LEU A 90 1.46 -2.63 0.23
N VAL A 91 2.50 -3.25 0.80
CA VAL A 91 3.86 -2.71 0.75
C VAL A 91 4.34 -2.54 -0.69
N VAL A 92 4.11 -3.54 -1.55
CA VAL A 92 4.48 -3.46 -2.97
C VAL A 92 3.71 -2.34 -3.68
N ILE A 93 2.39 -2.25 -3.46
CA ILE A 93 1.55 -1.20 -4.04
C ILE A 93 2.06 0.19 -3.64
N TYR A 94 2.25 0.42 -2.34
CA TYR A 94 2.71 1.72 -1.83
C TYR A 94 4.12 2.04 -2.32
N PHE A 95 5.02 1.07 -2.34
CA PHE A 95 6.37 1.27 -2.86
C PHE A 95 6.37 1.69 -4.33
N VAL A 96 5.57 1.02 -5.18
CA VAL A 96 5.41 1.38 -6.60
C VAL A 96 4.79 2.77 -6.74
N PHE A 97 3.81 3.10 -5.90
CA PHE A 97 3.18 4.41 -5.89
C PHE A 97 4.14 5.53 -5.50
N ASP A 98 4.88 5.38 -4.40
CA ASP A 98 5.89 6.32 -3.94
C ASP A 98 6.97 6.54 -5.01
N LEU A 99 7.46 5.47 -5.63
CA LEU A 99 8.39 5.55 -6.74
C LEU A 99 7.82 6.35 -7.91
N TRP A 100 6.55 6.13 -8.27
CA TRP A 100 5.89 6.91 -9.32
C TRP A 100 5.72 8.38 -8.92
N LEU A 101 5.36 8.68 -7.66
CA LEU A 101 5.27 10.04 -7.17
C LEU A 101 6.63 10.76 -7.26
N VAL A 102 7.70 10.08 -6.87
CA VAL A 102 9.06 10.63 -6.97
C VAL A 102 9.47 10.81 -8.44
N ALA A 103 9.22 9.81 -9.29
CA ALA A 103 9.53 9.87 -10.73
C ALA A 103 8.79 11.01 -11.44
N SER A 104 7.49 11.14 -11.19
CA SER A 104 6.64 12.17 -11.79
C SER A 104 6.94 13.57 -11.25
N GLY A 105 7.20 13.68 -9.94
CA GLY A 105 7.41 14.96 -9.25
C GLY A 105 8.81 15.53 -9.39
N PHE A 106 9.85 14.70 -9.27
CA PHE A 106 11.25 15.15 -9.22
C PHE A 106 12.00 14.92 -10.54
N PHE A 107 11.75 13.79 -11.21
CA PHE A 107 12.45 13.44 -12.46
C PHE A 107 11.68 13.88 -13.72
N GLY A 108 10.53 14.52 -13.56
CA GLY A 108 9.73 15.04 -14.66
C GLY A 108 9.15 13.95 -15.58
N PHE A 109 8.99 12.71 -15.08
CA PHE A 109 8.42 11.60 -15.84
C PHE A 109 6.97 11.90 -16.24
N ARG A 110 6.70 11.97 -17.54
CA ARG A 110 5.40 12.45 -18.08
C ARG A 110 4.45 11.36 -18.57
N LEU A 111 4.88 10.10 -18.61
CA LEU A 111 4.12 9.00 -19.21
C LEU A 111 2.78 8.77 -18.50
N ILE A 112 2.78 8.90 -17.18
CA ILE A 112 1.60 8.78 -16.32
C ILE A 112 1.55 10.06 -15.47
N ARG A 113 0.74 11.02 -15.90
CA ARG A 113 0.61 12.33 -15.24
C ARG A 113 -0.50 12.37 -14.19
N ASN A 114 -1.51 11.54 -14.35
CA ASN A 114 -2.71 11.58 -13.52
C ASN A 114 -2.74 10.39 -12.55
N PHE A 115 -3.07 10.65 -11.28
CA PHE A 115 -3.29 9.63 -10.25
C PHE A 115 -4.19 8.49 -10.73
N TYR A 116 -5.29 8.80 -11.43
CA TYR A 116 -6.23 7.79 -11.92
C TYR A 116 -5.60 6.82 -12.94
N GLN A 117 -4.57 7.25 -13.67
CA GLN A 117 -3.85 6.40 -14.63
C GLN A 117 -2.84 5.47 -13.92
N THR A 118 -2.44 5.79 -12.69
CA THR A 118 -1.58 4.96 -11.86
C THR A 118 -2.36 3.82 -11.21
N ILE A 119 -3.66 4.00 -10.94
CA ILE A 119 -4.52 3.00 -10.28
C ILE A 119 -4.45 1.62 -10.96
N PRO A 120 -4.62 1.47 -12.30
CA PRO A 120 -4.50 0.17 -12.94
C PRO A 120 -3.13 -0.48 -12.75
N VAL A 121 -2.04 0.30 -12.77
CA VAL A 121 -0.68 -0.21 -12.56
C VAL A 121 -0.53 -0.77 -11.14
N LEU A 122 -1.06 -0.05 -10.14
CA LEU A 122 -1.05 -0.49 -8.74
C LEU A 122 -1.88 -1.77 -8.54
N ILE A 123 -3.06 -1.85 -9.16
CA ILE A 123 -3.91 -3.05 -9.12
C ILE A 123 -3.16 -4.24 -9.72
N VAL A 124 -2.55 -4.07 -10.89
CA VAL A 124 -1.79 -5.14 -11.56
C VAL A 124 -0.59 -5.58 -10.70
N ALA A 125 0.18 -4.64 -10.14
CA ALA A 125 1.32 -4.96 -9.29
C ALA A 125 0.89 -5.73 -8.03
N GLY A 126 -0.16 -5.28 -7.35
CA GLY A 126 -0.72 -5.93 -6.17
C GLY A 126 -1.26 -7.33 -6.47
N LEU A 127 -2.07 -7.47 -7.53
CA LEU A 127 -2.64 -8.76 -7.92
C LEU A 127 -1.58 -9.75 -8.39
N ALA A 128 -0.62 -9.30 -9.21
CA ALA A 128 0.45 -10.16 -9.70
C ALA A 128 1.25 -10.74 -8.53
N TYR A 129 1.60 -9.91 -7.55
CA TYR A 129 2.28 -10.37 -6.34
C TYR A 129 1.39 -11.32 -5.52
N ALA A 130 0.13 -10.95 -5.27
CA ALA A 130 -0.78 -11.76 -4.45
C ALA A 130 -1.02 -13.15 -5.05
N LEU A 131 -1.27 -13.24 -6.37
CA LEU A 131 -1.48 -14.49 -7.08
C LEU A 131 -0.21 -15.35 -7.10
N MET A 132 0.95 -14.74 -7.31
CA MET A 132 2.24 -15.45 -7.25
C MET A 132 2.47 -16.01 -5.84
N ALA A 133 2.27 -15.19 -4.80
CA ALA A 133 2.47 -15.59 -3.43
C ALA A 133 1.51 -16.72 -3.02
N GLU A 134 0.23 -16.60 -3.38
CA GLU A 134 -0.76 -17.64 -3.15
C GLU A 134 -0.37 -18.96 -3.83
N HIS A 135 0.00 -18.92 -5.11
CA HIS A 135 0.39 -20.13 -5.86
C HIS A 135 1.60 -20.83 -5.21
N LEU A 136 2.61 -20.06 -4.81
CA LEU A 136 3.81 -20.61 -4.17
C LEU A 136 3.52 -21.17 -2.77
N VAL A 137 2.60 -20.56 -2.03
CA VAL A 137 2.20 -21.01 -0.70
C VAL A 137 1.32 -22.26 -0.76
N LYS A 138 0.42 -22.39 -1.73
CA LYS A 138 -0.42 -23.59 -1.91
C LYS A 138 0.32 -24.80 -2.48
N LYS A 139 1.44 -24.58 -3.18
CA LYS A 139 2.24 -25.62 -3.82
C LYS A 139 3.22 -26.32 -2.87
N ASN A 140 3.55 -25.67 -1.74
CA ASN A 140 4.39 -26.23 -0.67
C ASN A 140 3.53 -26.69 0.49
#